data_AF-A0A0F8WQU1-F1
#
_entry.id   AF-A0A0F8WQU1-F1
#
_cell.length_a   1.000
_cell.length_b   1.000
_cell.length_c   1.000
_cell.angle_alpha   90.00
_cell.angle_beta   90.00
_cell.angle_gamma   90.00
#
_symmetry.space_group_name_H-M   'P 1'
#
loop_
_entity.id
_entity.type
_entity.pdbx_description
1 polymer ?
#
loop_
_entity_poly.entity_id
_entity_poly.type
_entity_poly.pdbx_seq_one_letter_code
_entity_poly.pdbx_strand_id
1 'polypeptide(L)'
;MGKIMTEVYFNLFIFENYLRNFIEEVSIQVYGIKYWEKLKIKPKIGKKIRNRKKNESLYKWLSTRGNSDLFYTDFDELRLIISSNWEIFKSHFPKENWIIIYLEDLYKIRNKIAHNIPIEKTERNTVETHLNNIYNQLEADLKYIKFYSEFSPQYLLEEDENDYYYEEKGKHPELYKVDFELIFNYLEMIEKGEIPDENLNNTFHAIDREVMKLNRRSDIKQQDSIKFENIIRRLLAYMKKKEENIEYRVMGILYSFTFSQKTLEILKSQCSGYFFKLFEKGRYYQNLLRILDLFEYFNDKIENLLMSAIKKNKIGLLNELLRTINFSRFKVDRIEMIRTLNQQLANIKNNNKDLKD
;
A
#
# COMPACT_ATOMS: atom_id res chain seq x y z
N MET A 1 -8.98 11.91 2.45
CA MET A 1 -10.37 11.50 2.11
C MET A 1 -10.43 10.54 0.93
N GLY A 2 -9.97 10.91 -0.27
CA GLY A 2 -10.00 10.02 -1.45
C GLY A 2 -9.34 8.65 -1.23
N LYS A 3 -8.20 8.61 -0.54
CA LYS A 3 -7.49 7.38 -0.16
C LYS A 3 -8.36 6.33 0.57
N ILE A 4 -9.17 6.78 1.53
CA ILE A 4 -10.07 5.90 2.30
C ILE A 4 -11.21 5.42 1.41
N MET A 5 -11.75 6.30 0.57
CA MET A 5 -12.79 5.92 -0.40
C MET A 5 -12.28 4.90 -1.41
N THR A 6 -11.06 5.06 -1.95
CA THR A 6 -10.46 4.11 -2.90
C THR A 6 -10.24 2.75 -2.25
N GLU A 7 -9.75 2.72 -1.00
CA GLU A 7 -9.60 1.47 -0.24
C GLU A 7 -10.93 0.74 -0.07
N VAL A 8 -11.96 1.45 0.39
CA VAL A 8 -13.28 0.84 0.61
C VAL A 8 -13.93 0.45 -0.71
N TYR A 9 -13.83 1.29 -1.74
CA TYR A 9 -14.31 0.97 -3.10
C TYR A 9 -13.67 -0.31 -3.62
N PHE A 10 -12.34 -0.41 -3.54
CA PHE A 10 -11.59 -1.57 -4.00
C PHE A 10 -12.06 -2.86 -3.30
N ASN A 11 -12.16 -2.84 -1.97
CA ASN A 11 -12.61 -3.99 -1.20
C ASN A 11 -14.07 -4.38 -1.52
N LEU A 12 -14.96 -3.39 -1.68
CA LEU A 12 -16.35 -3.64 -2.08
C LEU A 12 -16.45 -4.18 -3.51
N PHE A 13 -15.63 -3.69 -4.43
CA PHE A 13 -15.57 -4.18 -5.81
C PHE A 13 -15.15 -5.66 -5.86
N ILE A 14 -14.07 -6.02 -5.17
CA ILE A 14 -13.61 -7.40 -5.07
C ILE A 14 -14.72 -8.27 -4.46
N PHE A 15 -15.31 -7.82 -3.35
CA PHE A 15 -16.34 -8.59 -2.67
C PHE A 15 -17.62 -8.77 -3.50
N GLU A 16 -18.11 -7.72 -4.19
CA GLU A 16 -19.32 -7.80 -5.01
C GLU A 16 -19.15 -8.83 -6.15
N ASN A 17 -17.95 -8.88 -6.77
CA ASN A 17 -17.63 -9.86 -7.80
C ASN A 17 -17.41 -11.27 -7.24
N TYR A 18 -16.71 -11.38 -6.11
CA TYR A 18 -16.57 -12.66 -5.40
C TYR A 18 -17.95 -13.24 -5.06
N LEU A 19 -18.87 -12.42 -4.54
CA LEU A 19 -20.21 -12.88 -4.17
C LEU A 19 -21.03 -13.33 -5.38
N ARG A 20 -20.90 -12.65 -6.54
CA ARG A 20 -21.51 -13.09 -7.80
C ARG A 20 -20.99 -14.46 -8.21
N ASN A 21 -19.68 -14.66 -8.20
CA ASN A 21 -19.06 -15.94 -8.56
C ASN A 21 -19.45 -17.03 -7.57
N PHE A 22 -19.46 -16.76 -6.27
CA PHE A 22 -19.91 -17.70 -5.24
C PHE A 22 -21.36 -18.15 -5.48
N ILE A 23 -22.27 -17.21 -5.75
CA ILE A 23 -23.67 -17.54 -6.08
C ILE A 23 -23.74 -18.40 -7.34
N GLU A 24 -22.97 -18.05 -8.38
CA GLU A 24 -22.91 -18.83 -9.62
C GLU A 24 -22.43 -20.27 -9.37
N GLU A 25 -21.31 -20.43 -8.66
CA GLU A 25 -20.70 -21.73 -8.35
C GLU A 25 -21.64 -22.64 -7.56
N VAL A 26 -22.21 -22.13 -6.46
CA VAL A 26 -23.17 -22.89 -5.64
C VAL A 26 -24.40 -23.27 -6.47
N SER A 27 -24.89 -22.35 -7.30
CA SER A 27 -26.06 -22.62 -8.14
C SER A 27 -25.77 -23.66 -9.23
N ILE A 28 -24.57 -23.64 -9.83
CA ILE A 28 -24.13 -24.65 -10.80
C ILE A 28 -23.98 -26.01 -10.15
N GLN A 29 -23.44 -26.09 -8.93
CA GLN A 29 -23.32 -27.35 -8.20
C GLN A 29 -24.69 -28.00 -7.93
N VAL A 30 -25.72 -27.21 -7.66
CA VAL A 30 -27.06 -27.73 -7.34
C VAL A 30 -27.94 -27.95 -8.58
N TYR A 31 -27.89 -27.04 -9.56
CA TYR A 31 -28.82 -27.01 -10.69
C TYR A 31 -28.16 -27.27 -12.06
N GLY A 32 -26.84 -27.40 -12.12
CA GLY A 32 -26.06 -27.54 -13.36
C GLY A 32 -25.92 -26.24 -14.15
N ILE A 33 -25.43 -26.33 -15.38
CA ILE A 33 -25.10 -25.16 -16.24
C ILE A 33 -26.33 -24.26 -16.50
N LYS A 34 -27.55 -24.81 -16.47
CA LYS A 34 -28.81 -24.05 -16.62
C LYS A 34 -29.33 -23.48 -15.29
N TYR A 35 -28.44 -23.20 -14.35
CA TYR A 35 -28.79 -22.77 -13.00
C TYR A 35 -29.72 -21.55 -12.96
N TRP A 36 -29.52 -20.60 -13.88
CA TRP A 36 -30.24 -19.33 -13.89
C TRP A 36 -31.76 -19.52 -14.04
N GLU A 37 -32.19 -20.52 -14.81
CA GLU A 37 -33.61 -20.85 -15.00
C GLU A 37 -34.26 -21.44 -13.74
N LYS A 38 -33.43 -21.98 -12.82
CA LYS A 38 -33.86 -22.63 -11.58
C LYS A 38 -33.79 -21.70 -10.38
N LEU A 39 -32.97 -20.65 -10.44
CA LEU A 39 -32.93 -19.63 -9.39
C LEU A 39 -34.27 -18.88 -9.30
N LYS A 40 -34.78 -18.74 -8.07
CA LYS A 40 -35.94 -17.91 -7.78
C LYS A 40 -35.53 -16.45 -7.83
N ILE A 41 -35.73 -15.82 -8.99
CA ILE A 41 -35.46 -14.39 -9.21
C ILE A 41 -36.76 -13.59 -9.12
N LYS A 42 -36.83 -12.61 -8.22
CA LYS A 42 -38.01 -11.73 -8.09
C LYS A 42 -38.25 -10.96 -9.41
N PRO A 43 -39.50 -10.79 -9.89
CA PRO A 43 -39.79 -10.14 -11.17
C PRO A 43 -39.18 -8.74 -11.32
N LYS A 44 -39.11 -7.97 -10.23
CA LYS A 44 -38.48 -6.63 -10.20
C LYS A 44 -36.98 -6.68 -10.52
N ILE A 45 -36.26 -7.67 -10.00
CA ILE A 45 -34.83 -7.88 -10.25
C ILE A 45 -34.61 -8.26 -11.71
N GLY A 46 -35.37 -9.24 -12.21
CA GLY A 46 -35.30 -9.64 -13.62
C GLY A 46 -35.58 -8.49 -14.59
N LYS A 47 -36.54 -7.60 -14.26
CA LYS A 47 -36.81 -6.38 -15.05
C LYS A 47 -35.62 -5.41 -15.03
N LYS A 48 -34.98 -5.19 -13.88
CA LYS A 48 -33.79 -4.33 -13.78
C LYS A 48 -32.62 -4.88 -14.60
N ILE A 49 -32.33 -6.17 -14.52
CA ILE A 49 -31.27 -6.83 -15.31
C ILE A 49 -31.50 -6.62 -16.81
N ARG A 50 -32.71 -6.91 -17.30
CA ARG A 50 -33.07 -6.69 -18.71
C ARG A 50 -32.91 -5.22 -19.14
N ASN A 51 -33.33 -4.28 -18.29
CA ASN A 51 -33.17 -2.86 -18.57
C ASN A 51 -31.70 -2.42 -18.60
N ARG A 52 -30.86 -2.92 -17.67
CA ARG A 52 -29.42 -2.63 -17.65
C ARG A 52 -28.73 -3.14 -18.91
N LYS A 53 -29.03 -4.37 -19.34
CA LYS A 53 -28.55 -4.94 -20.61
C LYS A 53 -28.97 -4.12 -21.82
N LYS A 54 -30.25 -3.76 -21.89
CA LYS A 54 -30.78 -2.93 -22.98
C LYS A 54 -30.06 -1.57 -23.03
N ASN A 55 -29.92 -0.90 -21.90
CA ASN A 55 -29.26 0.41 -21.84
C ASN A 55 -27.78 0.31 -22.22
N GLU A 56 -27.06 -0.70 -21.74
CA GLU A 56 -25.65 -0.91 -22.07
C GLU A 56 -25.44 -1.16 -23.57
N SER A 57 -26.34 -1.91 -24.23
CA SER A 57 -26.27 -2.13 -25.68
C SER A 57 -26.40 -0.86 -26.53
N LEU A 58 -26.91 0.25 -25.96
CA LEU A 58 -27.01 1.54 -26.64
C LEU A 58 -25.68 2.30 -26.65
N TYR A 59 -24.79 2.05 -25.70
CA TYR A 59 -23.58 2.85 -25.47
C TYR A 59 -22.31 2.04 -25.75
N LYS A 60 -21.93 1.94 -27.03
CA LYS A 60 -20.80 1.13 -27.51
C LYS A 60 -19.41 1.54 -26.99
N TRP A 61 -19.28 2.72 -26.36
CA TRP A 61 -18.03 3.18 -25.76
C TRP A 61 -17.80 2.60 -24.35
N LEU A 62 -18.82 1.96 -23.76
CA LEU A 62 -18.73 1.28 -22.47
C LEU A 62 -18.51 -0.22 -22.68
N SER A 63 -17.62 -0.81 -21.90
CA SER A 63 -17.46 -2.27 -21.83
C SER A 63 -18.69 -2.95 -21.25
N THR A 64 -19.01 -4.14 -21.72
CA THR A 64 -20.09 -4.96 -21.16
C THR A 64 -19.72 -5.52 -19.78
N ARG A 65 -20.63 -5.48 -18.82
CA ARG A 65 -20.42 -5.85 -17.41
C ARG A 65 -20.02 -7.31 -17.12
N GLY A 66 -20.24 -8.25 -18.04
CA GLY A 66 -19.82 -9.65 -17.85
C GLY A 66 -20.65 -10.68 -18.61
N ASN A 67 -20.33 -11.96 -18.39
CA ASN A 67 -20.86 -13.09 -19.14
C ASN A 67 -22.14 -13.72 -18.56
N SER A 68 -22.57 -13.34 -17.35
CA SER A 68 -23.78 -13.87 -16.71
C SER A 68 -24.69 -12.76 -16.16
N ASP A 69 -25.96 -13.09 -15.92
CA ASP A 69 -26.97 -12.15 -15.42
C ASP A 69 -26.63 -11.62 -14.02
N LEU A 70 -25.82 -12.34 -13.25
CA LEU A 70 -25.35 -11.91 -11.92
C LEU A 70 -24.47 -10.65 -11.99
N PHE A 71 -23.72 -10.43 -13.08
CA PHE A 71 -22.94 -9.20 -13.28
C PHE A 71 -23.79 -7.95 -13.51
N TYR A 72 -25.10 -8.12 -13.71
CA TYR A 72 -26.07 -7.05 -13.79
C TYR A 72 -26.77 -6.76 -12.47
N THR A 73 -26.32 -7.34 -11.36
CA THR A 73 -26.89 -7.15 -10.02
C THR A 73 -25.99 -6.31 -9.12
N ASP A 74 -26.53 -5.75 -8.04
CA ASP A 74 -25.80 -5.09 -6.94
C ASP A 74 -26.08 -5.79 -5.59
N PHE A 75 -25.43 -5.35 -4.50
CA PHE A 75 -25.64 -5.95 -3.17
C PHE A 75 -27.11 -6.06 -2.73
N ASP A 76 -27.97 -5.09 -3.09
CA ASP A 76 -29.39 -5.12 -2.74
C ASP A 76 -30.13 -6.22 -3.52
N GLU A 77 -29.72 -6.53 -4.74
CA GLU A 77 -30.29 -7.62 -5.52
C GLU A 77 -29.68 -8.97 -5.12
N LEU A 78 -28.37 -9.03 -4.88
CA LEU A 78 -27.65 -10.22 -4.45
C LEU A 78 -28.21 -10.75 -3.12
N ARG A 79 -28.45 -9.88 -2.13
CA ARG A 79 -29.05 -10.30 -0.85
C ARG A 79 -30.45 -10.90 -1.06
N LEU A 80 -31.26 -10.34 -1.97
CA LEU A 80 -32.59 -10.83 -2.27
C LEU A 80 -32.56 -12.16 -3.02
N ILE A 81 -31.56 -12.38 -3.87
CA ILE A 81 -31.31 -13.65 -4.55
C ILE A 81 -30.94 -14.72 -3.52
N ILE A 82 -30.01 -14.43 -2.59
CA ILE A 82 -29.64 -15.35 -1.51
C ILE A 82 -30.85 -15.71 -0.66
N SER A 83 -31.61 -14.71 -0.18
CA SER A 83 -32.81 -14.92 0.64
C SER A 83 -33.88 -15.76 -0.08
N SER A 84 -34.17 -15.45 -1.35
CA SER A 84 -35.19 -16.17 -2.12
C SER A 84 -34.81 -17.63 -2.41
N ASN A 85 -33.52 -17.96 -2.29
CA ASN A 85 -32.95 -19.28 -2.57
C ASN A 85 -32.21 -19.84 -1.36
N TRP A 86 -32.62 -19.48 -0.14
CA TRP A 86 -31.89 -19.80 1.09
C TRP A 86 -31.51 -21.28 1.25
N GLU A 87 -32.35 -22.20 0.78
CA GLU A 87 -32.12 -23.64 0.89
C GLU A 87 -30.79 -24.13 0.32
N ILE A 88 -30.26 -23.49 -0.73
CA ILE A 88 -28.95 -23.85 -1.32
C ILE A 88 -27.77 -23.15 -0.63
N PHE A 89 -28.04 -22.09 0.12
CA PHE A 89 -27.01 -21.28 0.79
C PHE A 89 -26.87 -21.56 2.29
N LYS A 90 -27.86 -22.25 2.90
CA LYS A 90 -27.91 -22.49 4.34
C LYS A 90 -26.73 -23.27 4.92
N SER A 91 -26.00 -24.04 4.10
CA SER A 91 -24.79 -24.75 4.51
C SER A 91 -23.55 -23.84 4.58
N HIS A 92 -23.59 -22.68 3.92
CA HIS A 92 -22.45 -21.77 3.81
C HIS A 92 -22.50 -20.62 4.82
N PHE A 93 -23.69 -20.28 5.31
CA PHE A 93 -23.90 -19.18 6.23
C PHE A 93 -24.60 -19.65 7.52
N PRO A 94 -24.26 -19.08 8.68
CA PRO A 94 -24.80 -19.55 9.96
C PRO A 94 -26.31 -19.30 10.09
N LYS A 95 -26.80 -18.18 9.57
CA LYS A 95 -28.22 -17.78 9.57
C LYS A 95 -28.51 -16.89 8.37
N GLU A 96 -29.72 -16.96 7.82
CA GLU A 96 -30.14 -16.10 6.68
C GLU A 96 -29.99 -14.62 7.04
N ASN A 97 -30.55 -14.22 8.18
CA ASN A 97 -30.53 -12.83 8.62
C ASN A 97 -29.10 -12.28 8.83
N TRP A 98 -28.13 -13.15 9.15
CA TRP A 98 -26.73 -12.73 9.35
C TRP A 98 -26.13 -12.16 8.07
N ILE A 99 -26.23 -12.89 6.95
CA ILE A 99 -25.69 -12.43 5.68
C ILE A 99 -26.53 -11.27 5.10
N ILE A 100 -27.85 -11.29 5.29
CA ILE A 100 -28.74 -10.23 4.79
C ILE A 100 -28.42 -8.87 5.43
N ILE A 101 -28.23 -8.81 6.74
CA ILE A 101 -27.86 -7.57 7.44
C ILE A 101 -26.52 -7.04 6.92
N TYR A 102 -25.53 -7.92 6.73
CA TYR A 102 -24.21 -7.51 6.28
C TYR A 102 -24.28 -6.90 4.87
N LEU A 103 -25.00 -7.55 3.95
CA LEU A 103 -25.18 -7.04 2.59
C LEU A 103 -25.99 -5.74 2.54
N GLU A 104 -26.97 -5.56 3.44
CA GLU A 104 -27.70 -4.28 3.57
C GLU A 104 -26.79 -3.12 3.97
N ASP A 105 -25.92 -3.32 4.95
CA ASP A 105 -25.00 -2.28 5.41
C ASP A 105 -23.93 -1.98 4.35
N LEU A 106 -23.37 -3.02 3.73
CA LEU A 106 -22.41 -2.87 2.62
C LEU A 106 -23.05 -2.10 1.45
N TYR A 107 -24.32 -2.37 1.12
CA TYR A 107 -25.04 -1.64 0.07
C TYR A 107 -25.18 -0.14 0.38
N LYS A 108 -25.52 0.23 1.62
CA LYS A 108 -25.64 1.65 2.03
C LYS A 108 -24.31 2.39 1.86
N ILE A 109 -23.22 1.79 2.32
CA ILE A 109 -21.87 2.39 2.24
C ILE A 109 -21.41 2.46 0.78
N ARG A 110 -21.62 1.40 0.00
CA ARG A 110 -21.33 1.36 -1.43
C ARG A 110 -22.05 2.46 -2.20
N ASN A 111 -23.31 2.76 -1.86
CA ASN A 111 -24.04 3.84 -2.51
C ASN A 111 -23.45 5.23 -2.20
N LYS A 112 -23.00 5.48 -0.96
CA LYS A 112 -22.27 6.73 -0.64
C LYS A 112 -21.04 6.89 -1.54
N ILE A 113 -20.25 5.82 -1.67
CA ILE A 113 -19.05 5.81 -2.53
C ILE A 113 -19.41 6.06 -4.00
N ALA A 114 -20.44 5.39 -4.52
CA ALA A 114 -20.90 5.56 -5.91
C ALA A 114 -21.41 6.98 -6.20
N HIS A 115 -21.89 7.70 -5.18
CA HIS A 115 -22.29 9.10 -5.26
C HIS A 115 -21.16 10.07 -4.90
N ASN A 116 -19.92 9.59 -4.82
CA ASN A 116 -18.73 10.38 -4.46
C ASN A 116 -18.87 11.09 -3.11
N ILE A 117 -19.63 10.52 -2.18
CA ILE A 117 -19.84 11.05 -0.84
C ILE A 117 -18.74 10.49 0.07
N PRO A 118 -18.03 11.35 0.83
CA PRO A 118 -17.03 10.89 1.79
C PRO A 118 -17.63 9.95 2.85
N ILE A 119 -16.82 8.96 3.25
CA ILE A 119 -17.17 7.99 4.29
C ILE A 119 -16.34 8.22 5.56
N GLU A 120 -16.93 7.94 6.71
CA GLU A 120 -16.32 8.07 8.03
C GLU A 120 -15.53 6.82 8.43
N LYS A 121 -14.69 6.96 9.48
CA LYS A 121 -13.90 5.84 10.02
C LYS A 121 -14.78 4.68 10.50
N THR A 122 -15.93 4.99 11.09
CA THR A 122 -16.92 4.00 11.53
C THR A 122 -17.45 3.18 10.35
N GLU A 123 -17.81 3.82 9.25
CA GLU A 123 -18.27 3.16 8.03
C GLU A 123 -17.18 2.27 7.40
N ARG A 124 -15.93 2.76 7.33
CA ARG A 124 -14.78 1.94 6.90
C ARG A 124 -14.63 0.68 7.76
N ASN A 125 -14.67 0.83 9.09
CA ASN A 125 -14.53 -0.28 10.03
C ASN A 125 -15.67 -1.30 9.89
N THR A 126 -16.89 -0.83 9.61
CA THR A 126 -18.04 -1.70 9.31
C THR A 126 -17.76 -2.56 8.08
N VAL A 127 -17.27 -1.96 6.98
CA VAL A 127 -16.92 -2.74 5.77
C VAL A 127 -15.84 -3.76 6.08
N GLU A 128 -14.76 -3.36 6.74
CA GLU A 128 -13.68 -4.27 7.12
C GLU A 128 -14.18 -5.47 7.92
N THR A 129 -15.00 -5.20 8.95
CA THR A 129 -15.54 -6.24 9.83
C THR A 129 -16.44 -7.20 9.06
N HIS A 130 -17.40 -6.67 8.31
CA HIS A 130 -18.37 -7.48 7.57
C HIS A 130 -17.67 -8.34 6.51
N LEU A 131 -16.72 -7.77 5.76
CA LEU A 131 -15.99 -8.51 4.72
C LEU A 131 -15.12 -9.62 5.32
N ASN A 132 -14.31 -9.32 6.35
CA ASN A 132 -13.47 -10.34 6.99
C ASN A 132 -14.31 -11.47 7.59
N ASN A 133 -15.43 -11.14 8.23
CA ASN A 133 -16.33 -12.16 8.79
C ASN A 133 -16.92 -13.06 7.70
N ILE A 134 -17.32 -12.51 6.55
CA ILE A 134 -17.84 -13.31 5.43
C ILE A 134 -16.74 -14.16 4.80
N TYR A 135 -15.55 -13.61 4.55
CA TYR A 135 -14.45 -14.39 3.99
C TYR A 135 -14.05 -15.55 4.90
N ASN A 136 -13.95 -15.32 6.20
CA ASN A 136 -13.69 -16.39 7.16
C ASN A 136 -14.80 -17.44 7.18
N GLN A 137 -16.07 -17.01 7.13
CA GLN A 137 -17.22 -17.91 7.12
C GLN A 137 -17.28 -18.79 5.87
N LEU A 138 -16.80 -18.28 4.73
CA LEU A 138 -16.76 -18.98 3.45
C LEU A 138 -15.42 -19.68 3.18
N GLU A 139 -14.49 -19.65 4.14
CA GLU A 139 -13.11 -20.14 3.98
C GLU A 139 -12.41 -19.60 2.72
N ALA A 140 -12.71 -18.35 2.36
CA ALA A 140 -12.13 -17.69 1.20
C ALA A 140 -10.68 -17.27 1.51
N ASP A 141 -9.77 -17.47 0.56
CA ASP A 141 -8.40 -16.91 0.61
C ASP A 141 -8.40 -15.42 0.25
N LEU A 142 -9.25 -14.66 0.95
CA LEU A 142 -9.45 -13.23 0.79
C LEU A 142 -9.50 -12.58 2.17
N LYS A 143 -9.03 -11.35 2.23
CA LYS A 143 -9.12 -10.51 3.43
C LYS A 143 -9.34 -9.07 3.03
N TYR A 144 -9.88 -8.27 3.94
CA TYR A 144 -9.91 -6.83 3.75
C TYR A 144 -8.48 -6.29 3.60
N ILE A 145 -8.24 -5.61 2.48
CA ILE A 145 -6.95 -5.01 2.18
C ILE A 145 -6.98 -3.56 2.64
N LYS A 146 -6.21 -3.27 3.70
CA LYS A 146 -5.89 -1.90 4.09
C LYS A 146 -4.77 -1.39 3.19
N PHE A 147 -5.05 -0.36 2.42
CA PHE A 147 -4.02 0.39 1.70
C PHE A 147 -3.17 1.21 2.69
N TYR A 148 -3.74 1.54 3.85
CA TYR A 148 -3.09 2.35 4.87
C TYR A 148 -3.37 1.75 6.25
N SER A 149 -2.36 1.12 6.86
CA SER A 149 -2.45 0.72 8.27
C SER A 149 -2.09 1.89 9.18
N GLU A 150 -2.81 2.06 10.29
CA GLU A 150 -2.54 3.11 11.31
C GLU A 150 -1.19 2.92 12.04
N PHE A 151 -0.41 1.89 11.70
CA PHE A 151 0.91 1.59 12.28
C PHE A 151 2.00 1.16 11.27
N SER A 152 1.81 1.37 9.97
CA SER A 152 2.91 1.18 9.01
C SER A 152 3.58 2.51 8.76
N PRO A 153 4.90 2.59 8.92
CA PRO A 153 5.67 3.67 8.34
C PRO A 153 5.30 3.78 6.86
N GLN A 154 5.02 5.01 6.46
CA GLN A 154 4.84 5.43 5.07
C GLN A 154 5.98 4.82 4.24
N TYR A 155 5.70 4.04 3.19
CA TYR A 155 6.34 4.10 1.86
C TYR A 155 5.79 3.02 0.91
N LEU A 156 5.00 3.51 -0.06
CA LEU A 156 4.99 3.18 -1.50
C LEU A 156 4.89 1.71 -1.95
N LEU A 157 3.72 1.37 -2.52
CA LEU A 157 3.69 0.79 -3.86
C LEU A 157 2.99 1.80 -4.79
N GLU A 158 3.75 2.25 -5.79
CA GLU A 158 3.22 2.77 -7.04
C GLU A 158 2.54 1.61 -7.77
N GLU A 159 1.24 1.74 -8.02
CA GLU A 159 0.66 1.40 -9.31
C GLU A 159 -0.23 2.59 -9.68
N ASP A 160 0.36 3.51 -10.45
CA ASP A 160 -0.38 4.45 -11.28
C ASP A 160 -1.07 3.62 -12.38
N GLU A 161 -2.30 3.19 -12.13
CA GLU A 161 -3.31 3.02 -13.18
C GLU A 161 -4.44 4.04 -12.93
N ASN A 162 -4.11 5.31 -13.11
CA ASN A 162 -5.09 6.33 -13.48
C ASN A 162 -4.69 6.90 -14.83
N ASP A 163 -5.07 6.17 -15.87
CA ASP A 163 -4.88 6.53 -17.27
C ASP A 163 -5.90 7.59 -17.76
N TYR A 164 -6.21 8.57 -16.91
CA TYR A 164 -7.22 9.62 -17.20
C TYR A 164 -6.72 11.05 -17.00
N TYR A 165 -5.41 11.28 -17.00
CA TYR A 165 -4.83 12.64 -17.04
C TYR A 165 -3.57 12.75 -17.92
N TYR A 166 -3.57 12.10 -19.09
CA TYR A 166 -2.51 12.30 -20.08
C TYR A 166 -2.64 13.57 -20.95
N GLU A 167 -3.56 14.50 -20.63
CA GLU A 167 -3.72 15.77 -21.37
C GLU A 167 -3.40 17.05 -20.57
N GLU A 168 -2.92 16.98 -19.32
CA GLU A 168 -2.61 18.20 -18.53
C GLU A 168 -1.14 18.40 -18.15
N LYS A 169 -0.20 17.70 -18.79
CA LYS A 169 1.24 18.03 -18.67
C LYS A 169 1.56 19.46 -19.14
N GLY A 170 0.67 20.10 -19.91
CA GLY A 170 0.85 21.47 -20.41
C GLY A 170 0.17 22.58 -19.61
N LYS A 171 -0.72 22.28 -18.64
CA LYS A 171 -1.58 23.33 -18.05
C LYS A 171 -1.09 23.91 -16.71
N HIS A 172 -0.35 23.16 -15.90
CA HIS A 172 0.12 23.60 -14.59
C HIS A 172 1.58 23.18 -14.26
N PRO A 173 2.58 23.54 -15.08
CA PRO A 173 4.00 23.19 -14.85
C PRO A 173 4.56 23.70 -13.51
N GLU A 174 3.96 24.73 -12.92
CA GLU A 174 4.30 25.31 -11.62
C GLU A 174 4.11 24.34 -10.45
N LEU A 175 3.12 23.45 -10.50
CA LEU A 175 2.85 22.48 -9.43
C LEU A 175 3.94 21.39 -9.30
N TYR A 176 4.75 21.25 -10.34
CA TYR A 176 5.86 20.29 -10.44
C TYR A 176 7.22 20.96 -10.23
N LYS A 177 7.23 22.27 -9.93
CA LYS A 177 8.45 22.97 -9.57
C LYS A 177 8.75 22.78 -8.08
N VAL A 178 10.00 22.40 -7.78
CA VAL A 178 10.49 22.38 -6.40
C VAL A 178 10.51 23.81 -5.89
N ASP A 179 9.82 24.06 -4.78
CA ASP A 179 9.89 25.33 -4.07
C ASP A 179 11.12 25.35 -3.16
N PHE A 180 12.25 25.75 -3.72
CA PHE A 180 13.51 25.87 -2.98
C PHE A 180 13.45 26.92 -1.88
N GLU A 181 12.69 27.99 -2.07
CA GLU A 181 12.57 29.07 -1.09
C GLU A 181 11.86 28.55 0.16
N LEU A 182 10.75 27.85 -0.02
CA LEU A 182 10.04 27.17 1.07
C LEU A 182 10.95 26.19 1.82
N ILE A 183 11.69 25.33 1.10
CA ILE A 183 12.62 24.38 1.72
C ILE A 183 13.68 25.13 2.53
N PHE A 184 14.31 26.16 1.97
CA PHE A 184 15.38 26.87 2.65
C PHE A 184 14.90 27.67 3.86
N ASN A 185 13.70 28.24 3.81
CA ASN A 185 13.05 28.88 4.95
C ASN A 185 12.84 27.88 6.09
N TYR A 186 12.27 26.72 5.80
CA TYR A 186 12.10 25.68 6.83
C TYR A 186 13.42 25.18 7.39
N LEU A 187 14.44 24.95 6.56
CA LEU A 187 15.77 24.56 7.05
C LEU A 187 16.39 25.64 7.94
N GLU A 188 16.17 26.92 7.63
CA GLU A 188 16.68 28.03 8.45
C GLU A 188 15.99 28.08 9.81
N MET A 189 14.65 27.97 9.84
CA MET A 189 13.88 27.89 11.08
C MET A 189 14.31 26.68 11.93
N ILE A 190 14.56 25.52 11.31
CA ILE A 190 15.08 24.32 11.98
C ILE A 190 16.45 24.58 12.61
N GLU A 191 17.36 25.21 11.87
CA GLU A 191 18.73 25.48 12.31
C GLU A 191 18.78 26.52 13.44
N LYS A 192 17.89 27.51 13.42
CA LYS A 192 17.72 28.52 14.47
C LYS A 192 16.96 28.01 15.70
N GLY A 193 16.34 26.83 15.62
CA GLY A 193 15.53 26.28 16.70
C GLY A 193 14.19 27.00 16.88
N GLU A 194 13.68 27.64 15.82
CA GLU A 194 12.40 28.36 15.82
C GLU A 194 11.18 27.42 15.72
N ILE A 195 11.42 26.15 15.38
CA ILE A 195 10.38 25.13 15.25
C ILE A 195 10.34 24.26 16.51
N PRO A 196 9.21 24.24 17.25
CA PRO A 196 9.03 23.34 18.38
C PRO A 196 9.16 21.86 17.97
N ASP A 197 9.69 21.01 18.85
CA ASP A 197 9.94 19.60 18.56
C ASP A 197 8.68 18.84 18.11
N GLU A 198 7.50 19.18 18.64
CA GLU A 198 6.20 18.64 18.24
C GLU A 198 5.83 18.95 16.78
N ASN A 199 6.30 20.08 16.26
CA ASN A 199 6.01 20.56 14.91
C ASN A 199 7.10 20.18 13.89
N LEU A 200 8.27 19.70 14.33
CA LEU A 200 9.34 19.25 13.43
C LEU A 200 8.86 18.21 12.42
N ASN A 201 7.93 17.33 12.80
CA ASN A 201 7.36 16.33 11.89
C ASN A 201 6.64 16.98 10.70
N ASN A 202 5.79 17.97 10.96
CA ASN A 202 5.05 18.66 9.92
C ASN A 202 6.01 19.41 8.98
N THR A 203 7.07 20.00 9.55
CA THR A 203 8.11 20.67 8.77
C THR A 203 8.90 19.71 7.90
N PHE A 204 9.37 18.58 8.45
CA PHE A 204 10.08 17.57 7.67
C PHE A 204 9.20 17.00 6.54
N HIS A 205 7.92 16.78 6.79
CA HIS A 205 6.97 16.38 5.75
C HIS A 205 6.74 17.47 4.69
N ALA A 206 6.80 18.75 5.06
CA ALA A 206 6.74 19.83 4.07
C ALA A 206 7.98 19.82 3.17
N ILE A 207 9.17 19.68 3.75
CA ILE A 207 10.43 19.55 2.99
C ILE A 207 10.39 18.31 2.09
N ASP A 208 10.01 17.14 2.62
CA ASP A 208 9.96 15.88 1.86
C ASP A 208 9.04 15.99 0.65
N ARG A 209 7.83 16.58 0.82
CA ARG A 209 6.89 16.77 -0.29
C ARG A 209 7.47 17.59 -1.43
N GLU A 210 8.26 18.62 -1.12
CA GLU A 210 8.92 19.43 -2.14
C GLU A 210 10.07 18.67 -2.82
N VAL A 211 10.85 17.90 -2.05
CA VAL A 211 11.92 17.05 -2.60
C VAL A 211 11.34 15.94 -3.48
N MET A 212 10.23 15.30 -3.10
CA MET A 212 9.57 14.24 -3.88
C MET A 212 9.11 14.68 -5.27
N LYS A 213 8.94 15.99 -5.52
CA LYS A 213 8.68 16.51 -6.87
C LYS A 213 9.84 16.19 -7.84
N LEU A 214 11.03 15.84 -7.34
CA LEU A 214 12.16 15.31 -8.12
C LEU A 214 11.82 14.06 -8.92
N ASN A 215 10.99 13.17 -8.38
CA ASN A 215 10.60 11.90 -9.03
C ASN A 215 9.95 12.14 -10.40
N ARG A 216 9.42 13.34 -10.61
CA ARG A 216 8.66 13.74 -11.79
C ARG A 216 9.49 14.54 -12.80
N ARG A 217 10.80 14.72 -12.54
CA ARG A 217 11.71 15.49 -13.42
C ARG A 217 12.66 14.57 -14.17
N SER A 218 12.62 14.64 -15.50
CA SER A 218 13.60 13.97 -16.37
C SER A 218 14.99 14.60 -16.27
N ASP A 219 15.07 15.93 -16.13
CA ASP A 219 16.32 16.68 -16.26
C ASP A 219 16.55 17.68 -15.11
N ILE A 220 17.55 17.41 -14.27
CA ILE A 220 17.96 18.32 -13.19
C ILE A 220 19.06 19.27 -13.70
N LYS A 221 18.71 20.55 -13.85
CA LYS A 221 19.65 21.62 -14.22
C LYS A 221 20.79 21.76 -13.21
N GLN A 222 21.96 22.22 -13.65
CA GLN A 222 23.13 22.38 -12.79
C GLN A 222 22.89 23.31 -11.60
N GLN A 223 22.19 24.42 -11.80
CA GLN A 223 21.82 25.36 -10.73
C GLN A 223 20.95 24.71 -9.63
N ASP A 224 20.09 23.75 -10.00
CA ASP A 224 19.22 23.05 -9.05
C ASP A 224 20.04 21.99 -8.29
N SER A 225 21.08 21.43 -8.93
CA SER A 225 22.00 20.46 -8.31
C SER A 225 22.74 21.06 -7.11
N ILE A 226 23.23 22.30 -7.25
CA ILE A 226 23.90 23.04 -6.15
C ILE A 226 22.93 23.24 -4.98
N LYS A 227 21.66 23.55 -5.27
CA LYS A 227 20.63 23.72 -4.23
C LYS A 227 20.34 22.41 -3.52
N PHE A 228 20.21 21.30 -4.26
CA PHE A 228 20.00 19.97 -3.67
C PHE A 228 21.18 19.52 -2.80
N GLU A 229 22.42 19.75 -3.26
CA GLU A 229 23.61 19.51 -2.45
C GLU A 229 23.56 20.31 -1.13
N ASN A 230 23.17 21.59 -1.19
CA ASN A 230 23.02 22.40 0.01
C ASN A 230 21.94 21.86 0.96
N ILE A 231 20.78 21.44 0.42
CA ILE A 231 19.70 20.81 1.21
C ILE A 231 20.21 19.55 1.92
N ILE A 232 20.84 18.64 1.17
CA ILE A 232 21.41 17.39 1.70
C ILE A 232 22.42 17.70 2.82
N ARG A 233 23.33 18.65 2.60
CA ARG A 233 24.36 19.03 3.57
C ARG A 233 23.75 19.59 4.86
N ARG A 234 22.73 20.45 4.75
CA ARG A 234 22.04 21.06 5.91
C ARG A 234 21.27 20.00 6.71
N LEU A 235 20.53 19.13 6.04
CA LEU A 235 19.84 17.99 6.65
C LEU A 235 20.81 17.05 7.36
N LEU A 236 21.92 16.68 6.71
CA LEU A 236 22.96 15.83 7.29
C LEU A 236 23.61 16.49 8.51
N ALA A 237 23.89 17.79 8.46
CA ALA A 237 24.46 18.54 9.58
C ALA A 237 23.50 18.63 10.76
N TYR A 238 22.21 18.82 10.51
CA TYR A 238 21.17 18.81 11.53
C TYR A 238 21.05 17.42 12.18
N MET A 239 20.98 16.37 11.36
CA MET A 239 20.89 14.99 11.83
C MET A 239 22.06 14.61 12.76
N LYS A 240 23.29 15.02 12.43
CA LYS A 240 24.49 14.76 13.24
C LYS A 240 24.46 15.36 14.65
N LYS A 241 23.60 16.36 14.90
CA LYS A 241 23.53 17.10 16.18
C LYS A 241 22.41 16.61 17.10
N LYS A 242 21.60 15.64 16.69
CA LYS A 242 20.34 15.28 17.36
C LYS A 242 20.26 13.79 17.68
N GLU A 243 19.28 13.43 18.51
CA GLU A 243 18.99 12.06 18.95
C GLU A 243 18.39 11.19 17.84
N GLU A 244 18.27 9.90 18.11
CA GLU A 244 17.86 8.83 17.17
C GLU A 244 16.56 9.09 16.40
N ASN A 245 15.57 9.72 17.03
CA ASN A 245 14.26 9.99 16.42
C ASN A 245 14.37 10.97 15.22
N ILE A 246 15.34 11.88 15.27
CA ILE A 246 15.59 12.81 14.16
C ILE A 246 16.30 12.11 13.01
N GLU A 247 17.20 11.16 13.31
CA GLU A 247 17.92 10.41 12.28
C GLU A 247 16.95 9.68 11.35
N TYR A 248 15.98 8.97 11.93
CA TYR A 248 14.95 8.27 11.16
C TYR A 248 14.17 9.20 10.20
N ARG A 249 13.74 10.37 10.70
CA ARG A 249 12.93 11.34 9.94
C ARG A 249 13.72 11.97 8.81
N VAL A 250 14.94 12.42 9.09
CA VAL A 250 15.83 12.99 8.08
C VAL A 250 16.18 11.95 7.02
N MET A 251 16.34 10.67 7.40
CA MET A 251 16.60 9.58 6.46
C MET A 251 15.48 9.42 5.42
N GLY A 252 14.22 9.66 5.79
CA GLY A 252 13.10 9.66 4.84
C GLY A 252 13.26 10.71 3.75
N ILE A 253 13.58 11.96 4.14
CA ILE A 253 13.84 13.04 3.18
C ILE A 253 15.05 12.71 2.30
N LEU A 254 16.13 12.19 2.90
CA LEU A 254 17.35 11.84 2.16
C LEU A 254 17.11 10.69 1.16
N TYR A 255 16.21 9.76 1.47
CA TYR A 255 15.78 8.72 0.53
C TYR A 255 15.09 9.31 -0.71
N SER A 256 14.33 10.39 -0.57
CA SER A 256 13.71 11.06 -1.73
C SER A 256 14.72 11.62 -2.76
N PHE A 257 16.00 11.76 -2.39
CA PHE A 257 17.05 12.12 -3.35
C PHE A 257 17.57 10.94 -4.18
N THR A 258 17.18 9.70 -3.88
CA THR A 258 17.64 8.53 -4.63
C THR A 258 16.88 8.31 -5.94
N PHE A 259 15.76 8.99 -6.14
CA PHE A 259 14.89 8.81 -7.31
C PHE A 259 15.44 9.42 -8.61
N SER A 260 16.48 10.25 -8.54
CA SER A 260 17.21 10.72 -9.71
C SER A 260 18.68 10.36 -9.59
N GLN A 261 19.28 9.87 -10.67
CA GLN A 261 20.69 9.49 -10.69
C GLN A 261 21.59 10.65 -10.25
N LYS A 262 21.30 11.87 -10.71
CA LYS A 262 22.13 13.03 -10.39
C LYS A 262 22.13 13.36 -8.89
N THR A 263 20.96 13.31 -8.25
CA THR A 263 20.87 13.56 -6.80
C THR A 263 21.32 12.37 -5.97
N LEU A 264 21.23 11.14 -6.50
CA LEU A 264 21.81 9.96 -5.88
C LEU A 264 23.34 10.07 -5.77
N GLU A 265 24.02 10.53 -6.83
CA GLU A 265 25.48 10.76 -6.80
C GLU A 265 25.86 11.86 -5.80
N ILE A 266 25.09 12.95 -5.75
CA ILE A 266 25.28 14.01 -4.75
C ILE A 266 25.10 13.43 -3.34
N LEU A 267 24.03 12.66 -3.09
CA LEU A 267 23.79 12.04 -1.80
C LEU A 267 24.93 11.07 -1.42
N LYS A 268 25.40 10.25 -2.36
CA LYS A 268 26.51 9.32 -2.17
C LYS A 268 27.78 10.06 -1.77
N SER A 269 28.15 11.12 -2.50
CA SER A 269 29.35 11.91 -2.20
C SER A 269 29.30 12.60 -0.82
N GLN A 270 28.13 13.08 -0.40
CA GLN A 270 27.98 13.86 0.85
C GLN A 270 27.75 12.98 2.09
N CYS A 271 27.04 11.85 1.96
CA CYS A 271 26.49 11.12 3.10
C CYS A 271 27.13 9.76 3.38
N SER A 272 27.81 9.11 2.42
CA SER A 272 28.28 7.72 2.55
C SER A 272 29.04 7.45 3.85
N GLY A 273 30.05 8.27 4.16
CA GLY A 273 30.88 8.07 5.36
C GLY A 273 30.10 8.17 6.68
N TYR A 274 29.02 8.97 6.74
CA TYR A 274 28.17 9.04 7.94
C TYR A 274 27.20 7.86 8.01
N PHE A 275 26.61 7.47 6.88
CA PHE A 275 25.66 6.36 6.81
C PHE A 275 26.31 5.02 7.15
N PHE A 276 27.56 4.81 6.73
CA PHE A 276 28.34 3.62 7.13
C PHE A 276 28.54 3.59 8.65
N LYS A 277 28.91 4.73 9.26
CA LYS A 277 29.07 4.83 10.72
C LYS A 277 27.76 4.57 11.48
N LEU A 278 26.62 5.04 10.97
CA LEU A 278 25.32 4.77 11.59
C LEU A 278 25.02 3.26 11.58
N PHE A 279 25.22 2.62 10.43
CA PHE A 279 25.01 1.19 10.28
C PHE A 279 25.91 0.38 11.22
N GLU A 280 27.21 0.72 11.27
CA GLU A 280 28.19 0.06 12.15
C GLU A 280 27.87 0.24 13.64
N LYS A 281 27.24 1.36 14.02
CA LYS A 281 26.73 1.61 15.39
C LYS A 281 25.45 0.85 15.71
N GLY A 282 24.88 0.11 14.77
CA GLY A 282 23.67 -0.67 14.97
C GLY A 282 22.37 0.07 14.66
N ARG A 283 22.42 1.19 13.93
CA ARG A 283 21.23 1.86 13.42
C ARG A 283 20.76 1.17 12.14
N TYR A 284 19.62 0.50 12.18
CA TYR A 284 19.10 -0.28 11.05
C TYR A 284 17.77 0.28 10.53
N TYR A 285 17.71 1.60 10.34
CA TYR A 285 16.51 2.23 9.76
C TYR A 285 16.29 1.73 8.33
N GLN A 286 15.04 1.43 7.96
CA GLN A 286 14.70 0.92 6.64
C GLN A 286 15.26 1.79 5.50
N ASN A 287 15.05 3.11 5.56
CA ASN A 287 15.56 4.03 4.54
C ASN A 287 17.09 4.11 4.51
N LEU A 288 17.76 3.95 5.65
CA LEU A 288 19.22 3.87 5.68
C LEU A 288 19.70 2.63 4.92
N LEU A 289 19.10 1.47 5.17
CA LEU A 289 19.44 0.22 4.48
C LEU A 289 19.17 0.33 2.97
N ARG A 290 18.06 0.92 2.55
CA ARG A 290 17.77 1.17 1.12
C ARG A 290 18.82 2.03 0.46
N ILE A 291 19.20 3.14 1.11
CA ILE A 291 20.22 4.04 0.56
C ILE A 291 21.58 3.34 0.48
N LEU A 292 21.97 2.59 1.52
CA LEU A 292 23.21 1.81 1.51
C LEU A 292 23.22 0.74 0.41
N ASP A 293 22.08 0.12 0.13
CA ASP A 293 21.92 -0.85 -0.95
C ASP A 293 22.17 -0.23 -2.33
N LEU A 294 21.65 0.99 -2.54
CA LEU A 294 21.88 1.81 -3.73
C LEU A 294 23.31 2.36 -3.81
N PHE A 295 23.97 2.55 -2.67
CA PHE A 295 25.39 2.91 -2.61
C PHE A 295 26.32 1.72 -2.87
N GLU A 296 25.76 0.53 -3.10
CA GLU A 296 26.49 -0.72 -3.31
C GLU A 296 27.28 -1.19 -2.08
N TYR A 297 26.96 -0.67 -0.89
CA TYR A 297 27.68 -0.98 0.35
C TYR A 297 27.63 -2.47 0.72
N PHE A 298 26.56 -3.17 0.34
CA PHE A 298 26.35 -4.57 0.69
C PHE A 298 26.89 -5.57 -0.34
N ASN A 299 27.35 -5.14 -1.51
CA ASN A 299 27.63 -6.03 -2.64
C ASN A 299 28.62 -7.17 -2.29
N ASP A 300 29.73 -6.84 -1.63
CA ASP A 300 30.77 -7.78 -1.20
C ASP A 300 30.65 -8.18 0.29
N LYS A 301 29.70 -7.60 1.02
CA LYS A 301 29.59 -7.71 2.48
C LYS A 301 28.37 -8.49 2.96
N ILE A 302 27.36 -8.67 2.11
CA ILE A 302 26.05 -9.18 2.54
C ILE A 302 26.13 -10.57 3.17
N GLU A 303 26.99 -11.44 2.65
CA GLU A 303 27.20 -12.80 3.18
C GLU A 303 27.80 -12.78 4.58
N ASN A 304 28.93 -12.11 4.75
CA ASN A 304 29.59 -11.96 6.04
C ASN A 304 28.68 -11.27 7.06
N LEU A 305 27.90 -10.28 6.62
CA LEU A 305 26.94 -9.57 7.46
C LEU A 305 25.84 -10.50 7.97
N LEU A 306 25.21 -11.28 7.07
CA LEU A 306 24.15 -12.22 7.44
C LEU A 306 24.68 -13.33 8.34
N MET A 307 25.85 -13.91 8.02
CA MET A 307 26.47 -14.94 8.86
C MET A 307 26.82 -14.42 10.26
N SER A 308 27.33 -13.19 10.35
CA SER A 308 27.61 -12.52 11.62
C SER A 308 26.33 -12.23 12.42
N ALA A 309 25.27 -11.76 11.76
CA ALA A 309 23.98 -11.49 12.37
C ALA A 309 23.31 -12.77 12.89
N ILE A 310 23.39 -13.88 12.14
CA ILE A 310 22.92 -15.21 12.55
C ILE A 310 23.68 -15.68 13.79
N LYS A 311 25.03 -15.68 13.74
CA LYS A 311 25.86 -16.10 14.88
C LYS A 311 25.58 -15.30 16.16
N LYS A 312 25.21 -14.03 16.02
CA LYS A 312 24.91 -13.12 17.12
C LYS A 312 23.41 -13.03 17.47
N ASN A 313 22.56 -13.86 16.85
CA ASN A 313 21.12 -13.88 17.05
C ASN A 313 20.42 -12.52 16.85
N LYS A 314 20.88 -11.69 15.91
CA LYS A 314 20.34 -10.34 15.64
C LYS A 314 19.09 -10.38 14.75
N ILE A 315 17.99 -10.90 15.29
CA ILE A 315 16.73 -11.14 14.55
C ILE A 315 16.17 -9.86 13.92
N GLY A 316 16.20 -8.74 14.64
CA GLY A 316 15.71 -7.44 14.14
C GLY A 316 16.45 -7.01 12.87
N LEU A 317 17.79 -7.09 12.89
CA LEU A 317 18.62 -6.80 11.72
C LEU A 317 18.31 -7.75 10.55
N LEU A 318 18.17 -9.05 10.81
CA LEU A 318 17.87 -10.04 9.78
C LEU A 318 16.52 -9.74 9.09
N ASN A 319 15.49 -9.40 9.86
CA ASN A 319 14.18 -9.02 9.32
C ASN A 319 14.26 -7.76 8.46
N GLU A 320 14.98 -6.73 8.91
CA GLU A 320 15.11 -5.48 8.16
C GLU A 320 15.93 -5.64 6.87
N LEU A 321 17.01 -6.43 6.90
CA LEU A 321 17.78 -6.76 5.68
C LEU A 321 16.91 -7.53 4.68
N LEU A 322 16.17 -8.55 5.12
CA LEU A 322 15.28 -9.35 4.28
C LEU A 322 14.18 -8.53 3.60
N ARG A 323 13.62 -7.55 4.30
CA ARG A 323 12.58 -6.67 3.77
C ARG A 323 13.09 -5.63 2.79
N THR A 324 14.37 -5.28 2.88
CA THR A 324 14.87 -4.03 2.30
C THR A 324 15.88 -4.24 1.17
N ILE A 325 16.74 -5.24 1.29
CA ILE A 325 17.78 -5.50 0.29
C ILE A 325 17.21 -6.34 -0.86
N ASN A 326 17.52 -5.94 -2.09
CA ASN A 326 17.12 -6.74 -3.25
C ASN A 326 18.06 -7.94 -3.44
N PHE A 327 17.71 -9.09 -2.85
CA PHE A 327 18.51 -10.31 -2.95
C PHE A 327 18.56 -10.93 -4.35
N SER A 328 17.77 -10.48 -5.32
CA SER A 328 17.77 -11.04 -6.68
C SER A 328 19.09 -10.85 -7.44
N ARG A 329 19.92 -9.89 -7.02
CA ARG A 329 21.23 -9.59 -7.61
C ARG A 329 22.35 -10.55 -7.19
N PHE A 330 22.17 -11.34 -6.13
CA PHE A 330 23.17 -12.28 -5.60
C PHE A 330 22.97 -13.72 -6.11
N LYS A 331 22.69 -13.89 -7.41
CA LYS A 331 22.12 -15.10 -8.02
C LYS A 331 22.79 -16.44 -7.67
N VAL A 332 24.10 -16.48 -7.43
CA VAL A 332 24.86 -17.74 -7.23
C VAL A 332 24.71 -18.26 -5.80
N ASP A 333 24.69 -17.38 -4.79
CA ASP A 333 24.66 -17.75 -3.37
C ASP A 333 23.26 -17.60 -2.73
N ARG A 334 22.31 -17.01 -3.48
CA ARG A 334 20.96 -16.60 -3.03
C ARG A 334 20.12 -17.72 -2.42
N ILE A 335 20.09 -18.89 -3.05
CA ILE A 335 19.16 -19.96 -2.64
C ILE A 335 19.59 -20.54 -1.29
N GLU A 336 20.88 -20.81 -1.13
CA GLU A 336 21.42 -21.39 0.09
C GLU A 336 21.36 -20.39 1.26
N MET A 337 21.62 -19.12 0.96
CA MET A 337 21.52 -18.03 1.92
C MET A 337 20.07 -17.81 2.40
N ILE A 338 19.09 -17.76 1.50
CA ILE A 338 17.67 -17.62 1.85
C ILE A 338 17.16 -18.83 2.63
N ARG A 339 17.57 -20.05 2.24
CA ARG A 339 17.20 -21.28 2.97
C ARG A 339 17.77 -21.26 4.38
N THR A 340 19.04 -20.93 4.54
CA THR A 340 19.71 -20.83 5.85
C THR A 340 19.02 -19.78 6.73
N LEU A 341 18.70 -18.60 6.17
CA LEU A 341 18.00 -17.54 6.90
C LEU A 341 16.60 -17.96 7.37
N ASN A 342 15.81 -18.56 6.48
CA ASN A 342 14.46 -19.00 6.82
C ASN A 342 14.47 -20.15 7.85
N GLN A 343 15.41 -21.10 7.74
CA GLN A 343 15.59 -22.18 8.72
C GLN A 343 15.97 -21.63 10.10
N GLN A 344 16.88 -20.67 10.17
CA GLN A 344 17.29 -20.05 11.43
C GLN A 344 16.15 -19.23 12.05
N LEU A 345 15.43 -18.42 11.25
CA LEU A 345 14.23 -17.71 11.72
C LEU A 345 13.15 -18.66 12.26
N ALA A 346 12.96 -19.82 11.62
CA ALA A 346 12.02 -20.84 12.08
C ALA A 346 12.50 -21.51 13.39
N ASN A 347 13.79 -21.83 13.51
CA ASN A 347 14.39 -22.41 14.72
C ASN A 347 14.32 -21.45 15.91
N ILE A 348 14.51 -20.16 15.68
CA ILE A 348 14.38 -19.11 16.69
C ILE A 348 12.92 -18.94 17.12
N LYS A 349 11.95 -18.96 16.19
CA LYS A 349 10.52 -18.91 16.52
C LYS A 349 10.07 -20.09 17.40
N ASN A 350 10.77 -21.21 17.32
CA ASN A 350 10.46 -22.43 18.08
C ASN A 350 11.17 -22.51 19.45
N ASN A 351 12.20 -21.70 19.72
CA ASN A 351 13.02 -21.76 20.95
C ASN A 351 13.03 -20.42 21.73
N ASN A 352 12.15 -20.34 22.75
CA ASN A 352 12.20 -19.48 23.96
C ASN A 352 12.08 -17.94 23.83
N LYS A 353 11.24 -17.26 24.62
CA LYS A 353 11.35 -16.99 26.08
C LYS A 353 12.59 -16.23 26.57
N ASP A 354 13.56 -15.92 25.71
CA ASP A 354 14.68 -15.03 26.06
C ASP A 354 14.95 -14.05 24.91
N LEU A 355 14.09 -13.03 24.81
CA LEU A 355 14.38 -11.88 23.98
C LEU A 355 15.24 -10.90 24.79
N LYS A 356 16.52 -10.76 24.40
CA LYS A 356 17.24 -9.50 24.57
C LYS A 356 17.31 -8.83 23.21
N ASP A 357 16.38 -7.92 23.00
CA ASP A 357 16.62 -6.53 22.60
C ASP A 357 15.49 -5.68 23.18
#